data_AF-A0A1E4FCJ4-F1
#
_entry.id   AF-A0A1E4FCJ4-F1
#
_cell.length_a   1.000
_cell.length_b   1.000
_cell.length_c   1.000
_cell.angle_alpha   90.00
_cell.angle_beta   90.00
_cell.angle_gamma   90.00
#
_symmetry.space_group_name_H-M   'P 1'
#
loop_
_entity.id
_entity.type
_entity.pdbx_description
1 polymer ?
#
loop_
_entity_poly.entity_id
_entity_poly.type
_entity_poly.pdbx_seq_one_letter_code
_entity_poly.pdbx_strand_id
1 'polypeptide(L)'
;MRAIHKGLGGASLVLVLMAGLSAPALAQAATDIDFGDDSSEWAEDGECDDPRFSGAGAASELVDDDIARDATDCRAAFEAGTITLVEEAATAVGEPAAEAEIEFGDDSSDWARDGECDDPRFAGTGMASELLDDDIARDASDCRAAFEAGTITLAEAVPAITAIDDIDFGDDSSEWAKDQECDDPRFVGAGMASDPLDEDILSDASDCRQAYEDGTIALAEEATRAPSSQVVASVLEALANRIDFGDDSGSWPNDGDCDDPDFVGPGAISGSAESDRLGDASDCRAAFLAGTVSLKSGSNFGGPFDYGSDDSEWANDGQCDDWRFTGPGMAKKLSADDTMADASDCRALEQAGEISIKQVYQPDYVLGAPYDSSEVDFGDNSSSYSDDGQCDDPRFEGPGVATTLLDSDRMADANDCRAAFEAGTIILR
;
A
#
# COMPACT_ATOMS: atom_id res chain seq x y z
N MET A 1 101.60 -17.36 29.31
CA MET A 1 101.74 -18.24 28.13
C MET A 1 100.34 -18.46 27.56
N ARG A 2 100.18 -18.32 26.23
CA ARG A 2 99.30 -19.06 25.28
C ARG A 2 97.96 -19.65 25.80
N ALA A 3 96.83 -19.66 25.12
CA ALA A 3 96.38 -19.22 23.79
C ALA A 3 94.93 -19.76 23.59
N ILE A 4 94.02 -18.87 23.17
CA ILE A 4 93.02 -19.00 22.07
C ILE A 4 91.89 -20.08 22.11
N HIS A 5 90.63 -19.60 21.95
CA HIS A 5 89.54 -19.98 21.00
C HIS A 5 88.15 -19.97 21.68
N LYS A 6 87.21 -19.03 21.38
CA LYS A 6 86.31 -18.78 20.22
C LYS A 6 84.99 -19.58 20.23
N GLY A 7 83.86 -18.86 20.09
CA GLY A 7 82.53 -19.31 19.63
C GLY A 7 81.40 -18.47 20.24
N LEU A 8 80.87 -17.43 19.56
CA LEU A 8 79.58 -17.40 18.80
C LEU A 8 78.40 -17.96 19.62
N GLY A 9 77.24 -17.32 19.82
CA GLY A 9 76.48 -16.24 19.17
C GLY A 9 75.16 -16.10 19.98
N GLY A 10 74.60 -14.91 20.17
CA GLY A 10 73.47 -14.44 19.38
C GLY A 10 72.34 -14.02 20.33
N ALA A 11 71.76 -12.85 20.09
CA ALA A 11 70.74 -12.19 20.89
C ALA A 11 69.37 -12.89 20.82
N SER A 12 68.53 -12.73 21.85
CA SER A 12 67.27 -11.97 21.75
C SER A 12 66.43 -12.07 23.03
N LEU A 13 65.91 -10.91 23.39
CA LEU A 13 64.99 -10.57 24.47
C LEU A 13 63.55 -10.95 24.06
N VAL A 14 62.77 -11.65 24.89
CA VAL A 14 61.30 -11.59 24.81
C VAL A 14 60.69 -11.71 26.22
N LEU A 15 60.01 -10.63 26.60
CA LEU A 15 59.02 -10.47 27.67
C LEU A 15 57.65 -10.88 27.12
N VAL A 16 56.74 -11.42 27.95
CA VAL A 16 55.25 -11.28 27.93
C VAL A 16 54.70 -12.33 28.91
N LEU A 17 54.20 -11.96 30.09
CA LEU A 17 52.91 -11.35 30.49
C LEU A 17 51.72 -12.32 30.37
N MET A 18 51.06 -12.52 31.53
CA MET A 18 49.91 -13.39 31.76
C MET A 18 48.66 -12.94 31.01
N ALA A 19 47.90 -13.90 30.48
CA ALA A 19 46.51 -13.71 30.07
C ALA A 19 45.60 -14.52 31.00
N GLY A 20 44.87 -13.80 31.86
CA GLY A 20 43.67 -14.30 32.53
C GLY A 20 42.50 -14.26 31.55
N LEU A 21 41.68 -15.31 31.57
CA LEU A 21 40.44 -15.39 30.79
C LEU A 21 39.37 -14.54 31.50
N SER A 22 39.07 -13.38 30.93
CA SER A 22 37.79 -12.68 31.11
C SER A 22 37.05 -12.80 29.79
N ALA A 23 35.77 -13.18 29.85
CA ALA A 23 34.89 -13.27 28.70
C ALA A 23 34.79 -11.91 27.97
N PRO A 24 34.62 -11.87 26.64
CA PRO A 24 34.27 -10.65 25.95
C PRO A 24 32.82 -10.32 26.31
N ALA A 25 32.63 -9.35 27.20
CA ALA A 25 31.41 -8.56 27.19
C ALA A 25 31.33 -7.88 25.83
N LEU A 26 30.15 -7.89 25.22
CA LEU A 26 29.83 -7.17 24.01
C LEU A 26 30.09 -5.68 24.28
N ALA A 27 31.28 -5.20 23.95
CA ALA A 27 31.57 -3.79 23.86
C ALA A 27 30.87 -3.31 22.59
N GLN A 28 29.61 -2.86 22.75
CA GLN A 28 28.96 -1.99 21.77
C GLN A 28 29.94 -0.84 21.54
N ALA A 29 30.35 -0.63 20.28
CA ALA A 29 31.35 0.39 19.98
C ALA A 29 30.81 1.76 20.40
N ALA A 30 31.44 2.39 21.40
CA ALA A 30 31.08 3.73 21.91
C ALA A 30 31.29 4.86 20.87
N THR A 31 31.70 4.54 19.65
CA THR A 31 32.04 5.51 18.61
C THR A 31 30.82 6.05 17.86
N ASP A 32 29.65 5.40 17.98
CA ASP A 32 28.41 5.80 17.28
C ASP A 32 27.30 6.32 18.22
N ILE A 33 27.60 6.54 19.50
CA ILE A 33 26.61 7.00 20.48
C ILE A 33 26.79 8.49 20.73
N ASP A 34 25.75 9.28 20.41
CA ASP A 34 25.71 10.69 20.75
C ASP A 34 25.28 10.89 22.21
N PHE A 35 26.26 11.09 23.08
CA PHE A 35 26.04 11.38 24.50
C PHE A 35 25.56 12.82 24.75
N GLY A 36 25.63 13.73 23.76
CA GLY A 36 25.19 15.11 23.88
C GLY A 36 26.15 16.05 24.63
N ASP A 37 25.60 16.96 25.44
CA ASP A 37 26.32 17.94 26.27
C ASP A 37 26.02 17.80 27.78
N ASP A 38 26.55 18.70 28.61
CA ASP A 38 26.36 18.72 30.08
C ASP A 38 25.46 19.90 30.50
N SER A 39 24.34 20.10 29.79
CA SER A 39 23.45 21.25 30.00
C SER A 39 22.35 21.06 31.04
N SER A 40 22.14 19.84 31.56
CA SER A 40 21.16 19.54 32.61
C SER A 40 21.57 20.13 33.97
N GLU A 41 20.59 20.31 34.87
CA GLU A 41 20.88 20.64 36.28
C GLU A 41 21.48 19.45 37.05
N TRP A 42 21.35 18.24 36.50
CA TRP A 42 21.85 16.99 37.07
C TRP A 42 23.16 16.51 36.42
N ALA A 43 23.65 17.20 35.38
CA ALA A 43 24.91 16.87 34.73
C ALA A 43 26.13 16.93 35.66
N GLU A 44 27.10 16.04 35.44
CA GLU A 44 28.35 15.91 36.23
C GLU A 44 28.14 15.55 37.72
N ASP A 45 27.04 14.88 38.07
CA ASP A 45 26.75 14.45 39.45
C ASP A 45 27.23 13.02 39.79
N GLY A 46 27.66 12.26 38.77
CA GLY A 46 28.20 10.92 38.87
C GLY A 46 27.21 9.79 38.57
N GLU A 47 25.96 10.11 38.21
CA GLU A 47 24.97 9.20 37.64
C GLU A 47 24.64 9.61 36.20
N CYS A 48 24.13 8.71 35.37
CA CYS A 48 23.66 9.05 34.03
C CYS A 48 22.16 9.38 34.07
N ASP A 49 21.80 10.64 33.89
CA ASP A 49 20.40 11.11 33.94
C ASP A 49 19.63 10.95 32.63
N ASP A 50 20.32 10.49 31.60
CA ASP A 50 19.75 10.34 30.27
C ASP A 50 18.86 9.08 30.18
N PRO A 51 17.53 9.23 29.96
CA PRO A 51 16.58 8.11 29.90
C PRO A 51 16.85 7.15 28.74
N ARG A 52 17.73 7.52 27.79
CA ARG A 52 18.16 6.62 26.72
C ARG A 52 19.01 5.46 27.25
N PHE A 53 19.55 5.57 28.46
CA PHE A 53 20.40 4.57 29.07
C PHE A 53 19.74 3.94 30.30
N SER A 54 20.06 2.67 30.54
CA SER A 54 19.62 1.93 31.72
C SER A 54 20.78 1.14 32.32
N GLY A 55 20.77 0.96 33.64
CA GLY A 55 21.77 0.15 34.32
C GLY A 55 22.12 0.66 35.71
N ALA A 56 23.18 0.09 36.29
CA ALA A 56 23.61 0.41 37.65
C ALA A 56 24.25 1.81 37.78
N GLY A 57 24.63 2.43 36.67
CA GLY A 57 25.13 3.81 36.62
C GLY A 57 24.11 4.83 36.09
N ALA A 58 22.84 4.43 35.89
CA ALA A 58 21.77 5.36 35.52
C ALA A 58 21.11 5.94 36.77
N ALA A 59 20.65 7.18 36.69
CA ALA A 59 19.94 7.84 37.77
C ALA A 59 18.64 7.10 38.11
N SER A 60 18.22 7.23 39.37
CA SER A 60 17.01 6.53 39.86
C SER A 60 15.69 7.17 39.40
N GLU A 61 15.74 8.46 39.06
CA GLU A 61 14.65 9.20 38.44
C GLU A 61 15.17 9.73 37.11
N LEU A 62 14.51 9.36 36.01
CA LEU A 62 14.89 9.75 34.66
C LEU A 62 13.73 10.55 34.06
N VAL A 63 14.03 11.67 33.41
CA VAL A 63 13.04 12.51 32.73
C VAL A 63 13.50 12.85 31.32
N ASP A 64 12.54 13.01 30.40
CA ASP A 64 12.84 13.28 28.99
C ASP A 64 13.60 14.59 28.76
N ASP A 65 13.50 15.54 29.68
CA ASP A 65 14.23 16.82 29.61
C ASP A 65 15.75 16.65 29.73
N ASP A 66 16.25 15.49 30.21
CA ASP A 66 17.66 15.18 30.42
C ASP A 66 18.28 14.35 29.28
N ILE A 67 17.51 14.06 28.23
CA ILE A 67 18.01 13.39 27.01
C ILE A 67 19.18 14.18 26.43
N ALA A 68 20.35 13.54 26.32
CA ALA A 68 21.58 14.09 25.76
C ALA A 68 22.11 15.33 26.50
N ARG A 69 21.82 15.47 27.80
CA ARG A 69 22.23 16.64 28.61
C ARG A 69 23.12 16.32 29.80
N ASP A 70 23.55 15.07 29.91
CA ASP A 70 24.50 14.58 30.92
C ASP A 70 25.58 13.69 30.26
N ALA A 71 26.26 14.26 29.28
CA ALA A 71 27.15 13.53 28.40
C ALA A 71 28.38 12.95 29.11
N THR A 72 28.91 13.66 30.11
CA THR A 72 30.14 13.27 30.82
C THR A 72 29.92 12.02 31.65
N ASP A 73 28.83 11.93 32.42
CA ASP A 73 28.57 10.77 33.27
C ASP A 73 27.99 9.60 32.49
N CYS A 74 27.09 9.83 31.53
CA CYS A 74 26.59 8.78 30.63
C CYS A 74 27.70 8.13 29.81
N ARG A 75 28.65 8.90 29.26
CA ARG A 75 29.80 8.32 28.56
C ARG A 75 30.69 7.51 29.49
N ALA A 76 30.99 8.04 30.68
CA ALA A 76 31.83 7.34 31.65
C ALA A 76 31.19 6.02 32.12
N ALA A 77 29.88 6.03 32.40
CA ALA A 77 29.13 4.86 32.81
C ALA A 77 28.97 3.84 31.67
N PHE A 78 28.82 4.30 30.43
CA PHE A 78 28.73 3.43 29.26
C PHE A 78 30.08 2.75 28.96
N GLU A 79 31.19 3.50 28.98
CA GLU A 79 32.54 2.96 28.83
C GLU A 79 32.93 2.01 29.97
N ALA A 80 32.42 2.26 31.18
CA ALA A 80 32.56 1.36 32.32
C ALA A 80 31.68 0.09 32.20
N GLY A 81 30.75 0.05 31.25
CA GLY A 81 29.78 -1.04 31.06
C GLY A 81 28.75 -1.14 32.18
N THR A 82 28.53 -0.05 32.93
CA THR A 82 27.54 0.00 34.02
C THR A 82 26.15 0.43 33.56
N ILE A 83 26.05 0.99 32.35
CA ILE A 83 24.80 1.29 31.66
C ILE A 83 24.83 0.78 30.23
N THR A 84 23.65 0.58 29.64
CA THR A 84 23.40 0.15 28.27
C THR A 84 22.29 1.00 27.65
N LEU A 85 22.37 1.27 26.35
CA LEU A 85 21.26 1.88 25.60
C LEU A 85 20.01 0.98 25.68
N VAL A 86 18.86 1.58 25.97
CA VAL A 86 17.57 0.89 25.93
C VAL A 86 17.17 0.69 24.47
N GLU A 87 16.62 -0.46 24.09
CA GLU A 87 16.27 -0.78 22.69
C GLU A 87 15.24 0.19 22.06
N GLU A 88 14.41 0.86 22.86
CA GLU A 88 13.52 1.95 22.39
C GLU A 88 14.23 3.30 22.23
N ALA A 89 15.43 3.44 22.78
CA ALA A 89 16.21 4.68 22.79
C ALA A 89 17.35 4.72 21.76
N ALA A 90 17.70 3.57 21.16
CA ALA A 90 18.51 3.56 19.93
C ALA A 90 17.79 4.23 18.74
N THR A 91 16.48 4.48 18.89
CA THR A 91 15.62 5.25 17.98
C THR A 91 15.31 6.68 18.48
N ALA A 92 15.97 7.15 19.55
CA ALA A 92 15.66 8.44 20.18
C ALA A 92 16.90 9.34 20.29
N VAL A 93 17.51 9.70 19.15
CA VAL A 93 18.22 10.99 19.00
C VAL A 93 17.81 11.59 17.66
N GLY A 94 16.99 12.62 17.74
CA GLY A 94 16.47 13.38 16.62
C GLY A 94 15.48 14.39 17.18
N GLU A 95 16.01 15.56 17.54
CA GLU A 95 15.31 16.78 17.96
C GLU A 95 14.04 17.12 17.16
N PRO A 96 13.16 18.02 17.66
CA PRO A 96 11.82 18.22 17.11
C PRO A 96 11.88 18.72 15.67
N ALA A 97 11.35 17.93 14.73
CA ALA A 97 10.94 18.30 13.37
C ALA A 97 11.60 19.57 12.80
N ALA A 98 12.93 19.55 12.66
CA ALA A 98 13.54 20.14 11.50
C ALA A 98 13.31 19.14 10.37
N GLU A 99 12.83 19.62 9.22
CA GLU A 99 12.82 18.86 7.96
C GLU A 99 14.11 18.03 7.90
N ALA A 100 14.01 16.69 7.92
CA ALA A 100 15.17 15.84 7.75
C ALA A 100 15.83 16.28 6.45
N GLU A 101 17.02 16.89 6.54
CA GLU A 101 17.79 17.26 5.37
C GLU A 101 18.16 15.92 4.70
N ILE A 102 17.46 15.59 3.62
CA ILE A 102 17.56 14.28 2.99
C ILE A 102 19.00 14.08 2.47
N GLU A 103 19.66 13.01 2.94
CA GLU A 103 21.01 12.63 2.53
C GLU A 103 20.96 11.86 1.19
N PHE A 104 20.98 12.60 0.08
CA PHE A 104 20.94 12.08 -1.28
C PHE A 104 22.19 11.29 -1.71
N GLY A 105 23.34 11.51 -1.05
CA GLY A 105 24.59 10.78 -1.35
C GLY A 105 25.49 11.41 -2.43
N ASP A 106 26.09 10.58 -3.30
CA ASP A 106 26.94 11.00 -4.43
C ASP A 106 26.42 10.48 -5.78
N ASP A 107 27.14 10.71 -6.89
CA ASP A 107 26.76 10.29 -8.25
C ASP A 107 27.72 9.20 -8.78
N SER A 108 27.93 8.15 -7.99
CA SER A 108 28.92 7.10 -8.26
C SER A 108 28.36 5.85 -8.94
N SER A 109 27.04 5.71 -9.11
CA SER A 109 26.44 4.59 -9.83
C SER A 109 26.70 4.68 -11.34
N ASP A 110 26.51 3.55 -12.04
CA ASP A 110 26.59 3.50 -13.50
C ASP A 110 25.40 4.22 -14.18
N TRP A 111 24.31 4.42 -13.43
CA TRP A 111 23.06 5.04 -13.86
C TRP A 111 22.89 6.50 -13.40
N ALA A 112 23.79 7.01 -12.55
CA ALA A 112 23.70 8.38 -12.07
C ALA A 112 23.70 9.44 -13.18
N ARG A 113 22.84 10.45 -13.05
CA ARG A 113 22.67 11.57 -14.00
C ARG A 113 22.04 11.17 -15.34
N ASP A 114 21.19 10.14 -15.37
CA ASP A 114 20.45 9.75 -16.55
C ASP A 114 19.04 10.38 -16.63
N GLY A 115 18.61 11.06 -15.56
CA GLY A 115 17.35 11.79 -15.46
C GLY A 115 16.28 11.08 -14.65
N GLU A 116 16.58 9.91 -14.09
CA GLU A 116 15.71 9.14 -13.19
C GLU A 116 16.41 8.96 -11.83
N CYS A 117 15.67 8.79 -10.74
CA CYS A 117 16.24 8.47 -9.43
C CYS A 117 16.39 6.97 -9.26
N ASP A 118 17.62 6.47 -9.16
CA ASP A 118 17.91 5.04 -8.99
C ASP A 118 17.91 4.56 -7.52
N ASP A 119 17.80 5.48 -6.56
CA ASP A 119 17.94 5.18 -5.15
C ASP A 119 16.65 4.59 -4.56
N PRO A 120 16.61 3.28 -4.20
CA PRO A 120 15.39 2.61 -3.73
C PRO A 120 14.87 3.14 -2.38
N ARG A 121 15.59 4.05 -1.71
CA ARG A 121 15.08 4.78 -0.54
C ARG A 121 14.01 5.81 -0.88
N PHE A 122 13.78 6.09 -2.16
CA PHE A 122 12.75 7.00 -2.64
C PHE A 122 11.64 6.27 -3.39
N ALA A 123 10.49 6.91 -3.50
CA ALA A 123 9.35 6.41 -4.27
C ALA A 123 8.64 7.57 -4.98
N GLY A 124 8.16 7.32 -6.20
CA GLY A 124 7.37 8.29 -6.98
C GLY A 124 7.63 8.20 -8.47
N THR A 125 7.07 9.16 -9.22
CA THR A 125 7.11 9.20 -10.69
C THR A 125 8.46 9.62 -11.28
N GLY A 126 9.38 10.08 -10.44
CA GLY A 126 10.77 10.37 -10.83
C GLY A 126 11.75 9.22 -10.60
N MET A 127 11.27 8.01 -10.24
CA MET A 127 12.12 6.83 -10.01
C MET A 127 12.46 6.11 -11.32
N ALA A 128 13.63 5.48 -11.36
CA ALA A 128 13.99 4.56 -12.42
C ALA A 128 13.10 3.31 -12.41
N SER A 129 12.90 2.72 -13.58
CA SER A 129 12.03 1.55 -13.75
C SER A 129 12.57 0.25 -13.14
N GLU A 130 13.88 0.16 -12.94
CA GLU A 130 14.56 -0.95 -12.28
C GLU A 130 15.45 -0.38 -11.17
N LEU A 131 15.20 -0.78 -9.93
CA LEU A 131 15.91 -0.28 -8.75
C LEU A 131 16.80 -1.37 -8.18
N LEU A 132 18.05 -1.02 -7.87
CA LEU A 132 19.02 -1.95 -7.29
C LEU A 132 19.51 -1.40 -5.95
N ASP A 133 19.65 -2.28 -4.95
CA ASP A 133 20.22 -1.90 -3.65
C ASP A 133 21.66 -1.33 -3.78
N ASP A 134 22.38 -1.70 -4.83
CA ASP A 134 23.71 -1.18 -5.13
C ASP A 134 23.71 0.32 -5.46
N ASP A 135 22.56 0.91 -5.82
CA ASP A 135 22.39 2.31 -6.22
C ASP A 135 21.92 3.22 -5.06
N ILE A 136 21.74 2.67 -3.86
CA ILE A 136 21.46 3.43 -2.63
C ILE A 136 22.51 4.52 -2.41
N ALA A 137 22.06 5.77 -2.36
CA ALA A 137 22.86 6.98 -2.16
C ALA A 137 23.93 7.22 -3.24
N ARG A 138 23.74 6.70 -4.46
CA ARG A 138 24.73 6.80 -5.55
C ARG A 138 24.24 7.52 -6.80
N ASP A 139 23.01 8.03 -6.77
CA ASP A 139 22.42 8.87 -7.81
C ASP A 139 21.83 10.17 -7.21
N ALA A 140 22.70 10.92 -6.53
CA ALA A 140 22.26 12.05 -5.71
C ALA A 140 21.68 13.22 -6.51
N SER A 141 22.18 13.48 -7.72
CA SER A 141 21.77 14.61 -8.54
C SER A 141 20.32 14.47 -9.03
N ASP A 142 19.95 13.30 -9.52
CA ASP A 142 18.62 13.07 -10.08
C ASP A 142 17.59 12.85 -8.98
N CYS A 143 17.93 12.09 -7.94
CA CYS A 143 17.08 11.96 -6.75
C CYS A 143 16.81 13.32 -6.07
N ARG A 144 17.81 14.21 -5.97
CA ARG A 144 17.58 15.56 -5.43
C ARG A 144 16.65 16.37 -6.32
N ALA A 145 16.89 16.36 -7.64
CA ALA A 145 16.08 17.11 -8.59
C ALA A 145 14.62 16.63 -8.58
N ALA A 146 14.40 15.32 -8.55
CA ALA A 146 13.09 14.70 -8.46
C ALA A 146 12.39 15.00 -7.12
N PHE A 147 13.14 14.99 -6.01
CA PHE A 147 12.58 15.33 -4.70
C PHE A 147 12.20 16.82 -4.60
N GLU A 148 13.05 17.72 -5.09
CA GLU A 148 12.73 19.17 -5.16
C GLU A 148 11.57 19.47 -6.12
N ALA A 149 11.40 18.66 -7.16
CA ALA A 149 10.25 18.72 -8.07
C ALA A 149 8.97 18.13 -7.47
N GLY A 150 9.07 17.43 -6.33
CA GLY A 150 7.95 16.73 -5.69
C GLY A 150 7.46 15.52 -6.48
N THR A 151 8.27 14.99 -7.40
CA THR A 151 7.94 13.77 -8.17
C THR A 151 8.35 12.50 -7.44
N ILE A 152 9.23 12.60 -6.43
CA ILE A 152 9.53 11.52 -5.51
C ILE A 152 9.49 12.00 -4.06
N THR A 153 9.19 11.08 -3.15
CA THR A 153 9.27 11.24 -1.69
C THR A 153 10.19 10.18 -1.10
N LEU A 154 10.71 10.39 0.10
CA LEU A 154 11.39 9.31 0.82
C LEU A 154 10.39 8.18 1.02
N ALA A 155 10.71 6.97 0.55
CA ALA A 155 9.90 5.81 0.84
C ALA A 155 9.95 5.63 2.36
N GLU A 156 8.82 5.81 3.06
CA GLU A 156 8.75 5.42 4.46
C GLU A 156 9.15 3.94 4.49
N ALA A 157 10.16 3.61 5.30
CA ALA A 157 10.64 2.25 5.43
C ALA A 157 9.45 1.37 5.83
N VAL A 158 8.82 0.73 4.84
CA VAL A 158 7.88 -0.34 5.08
C VAL A 158 8.74 -1.36 5.83
N PRO A 159 8.47 -1.66 7.13
CA PRO A 159 9.10 -2.80 7.73
C PRO A 159 8.79 -3.96 6.79
N ALA A 160 9.83 -4.64 6.31
CA ALA A 160 9.70 -5.75 5.37
C ALA A 160 8.44 -6.51 5.74
N ILE A 161 7.41 -6.42 4.88
CA ILE A 161 6.20 -7.23 5.04
C ILE A 161 6.76 -8.63 5.13
N THR A 162 6.52 -9.30 6.27
CA THR A 162 6.91 -10.69 6.46
C THR A 162 6.47 -11.40 5.18
N ALA A 163 7.43 -11.85 4.35
CA ALA A 163 7.09 -12.37 3.04
C ALA A 163 6.04 -13.46 3.25
N ILE A 164 5.04 -13.58 2.38
CA ILE A 164 3.97 -14.61 2.51
C ILE A 164 4.58 -16.02 2.74
N ASP A 165 5.80 -16.22 2.22
CA ASP A 165 6.60 -17.45 2.36
C ASP A 165 7.16 -17.70 3.78
N ASP A 166 7.22 -16.69 4.64
CA ASP A 166 7.71 -16.75 6.02
C ASP A 166 6.59 -16.97 7.06
N ILE A 167 5.32 -16.89 6.65
CA ILE A 167 4.16 -17.10 7.53
C ILE A 167 3.73 -18.57 7.48
N ASP A 168 3.77 -19.24 8.61
CA ASP A 168 3.22 -20.60 8.76
C ASP A 168 1.71 -20.54 8.99
N PHE A 169 0.94 -20.81 7.94
CA PHE A 169 -0.53 -20.90 7.97
C PHE A 169 -1.03 -22.28 8.43
N GLY A 170 -0.18 -23.31 8.49
CA GLY A 170 -0.57 -24.65 8.93
C GLY A 170 -1.26 -25.52 7.89
N ASP A 171 -2.29 -26.27 8.30
CA ASP A 171 -3.12 -27.15 7.46
C ASP A 171 -4.63 -26.89 7.63
N ASP A 172 -5.50 -27.68 6.98
CA ASP A 172 -6.97 -27.54 7.04
C ASP A 172 -7.61 -28.67 7.89
N SER A 173 -7.07 -28.93 9.09
CA SER A 173 -7.44 -30.10 9.88
C SER A 173 -8.57 -29.90 10.89
N SER A 174 -8.99 -28.66 11.16
CA SER A 174 -10.11 -28.37 12.07
C SER A 174 -11.48 -28.72 11.45
N GLU A 175 -12.53 -28.71 12.27
CA GLU A 175 -13.91 -28.88 11.77
C GLU A 175 -14.49 -27.60 11.13
N TRP A 176 -13.81 -26.48 11.35
CA TRP A 176 -14.16 -25.15 10.88
C TRP A 176 -13.36 -24.72 9.65
N ALA A 177 -12.28 -25.44 9.30
CA ALA A 177 -11.51 -25.17 8.10
C ALA A 177 -12.34 -25.14 6.81
N LYS A 178 -12.05 -24.18 5.91
CA LYS A 178 -12.72 -24.00 4.61
C LYS A 178 -14.18 -23.58 4.70
N ASP A 179 -14.55 -22.85 5.74
CA ASP A 179 -15.88 -22.29 5.89
C ASP A 179 -15.98 -20.81 5.43
N GLN A 180 -14.86 -20.24 4.97
CA GLN A 180 -14.65 -18.86 4.52
C GLN A 180 -14.41 -17.85 5.66
N GLU A 181 -14.11 -18.32 6.86
CA GLU A 181 -13.63 -17.50 7.98
C GLU A 181 -12.27 -18.03 8.43
N CYS A 182 -11.34 -17.13 8.80
CA CYS A 182 -10.07 -17.52 9.40
C CYS A 182 -10.27 -17.83 10.90
N ASP A 183 -10.10 -19.09 11.29
CA ASP A 183 -10.27 -19.53 12.68
C ASP A 183 -9.03 -19.34 13.56
N ASP A 184 -7.88 -19.01 12.96
CA ASP A 184 -6.60 -18.97 13.65
C ASP A 184 -6.42 -17.67 14.47
N PRO A 185 -6.45 -17.71 15.81
CA PRO A 185 -6.42 -16.52 16.66
C PRO A 185 -5.08 -15.75 16.61
N ARG A 186 -4.06 -16.25 15.90
CA ARG A 186 -2.83 -15.48 15.61
C ARG A 186 -3.07 -14.34 14.64
N PHE A 187 -4.16 -14.37 13.89
CA PHE A 187 -4.56 -13.31 12.97
C PHE A 187 -5.67 -12.45 13.56
N VAL A 188 -5.79 -11.23 13.05
CA VAL A 188 -6.84 -10.26 13.39
C VAL A 188 -7.27 -9.49 12.15
N GLY A 189 -8.55 -9.17 12.04
CA GLY A 189 -9.06 -8.35 10.93
C GLY A 189 -10.43 -8.82 10.43
N ALA A 190 -10.82 -8.30 9.26
CA ALA A 190 -12.06 -8.67 8.60
C ALA A 190 -11.91 -10.04 7.92
N GLY A 191 -12.86 -10.95 8.18
CA GLY A 191 -12.77 -12.34 7.72
C GLY A 191 -12.24 -13.31 8.79
N MET A 192 -12.00 -12.85 10.01
CA MET A 192 -11.80 -13.74 11.17
C MET A 192 -13.12 -14.37 11.63
N ALA A 193 -13.05 -15.62 12.11
CA ALA A 193 -14.16 -16.25 12.81
C ALA A 193 -14.61 -15.40 13.99
N SER A 194 -15.91 -15.42 14.28
CA SER A 194 -16.50 -14.58 15.34
C SER A 194 -16.03 -14.94 16.76
N ASP A 195 -15.64 -16.20 16.98
CA ASP A 195 -15.11 -16.72 18.25
C ASP A 195 -13.92 -17.66 17.97
N PRO A 196 -12.73 -17.14 17.60
CA PRO A 196 -11.58 -17.97 17.28
C PRO A 196 -11.03 -18.64 18.54
N LEU A 197 -10.65 -19.91 18.44
CA LEU A 197 -10.19 -20.72 19.58
C LEU A 197 -8.70 -21.05 19.43
N ASP A 198 -7.97 -21.08 20.55
CA ASP A 198 -6.55 -21.51 20.57
C ASP A 198 -6.35 -22.93 20.01
N GLU A 199 -7.40 -23.75 20.00
CA GLU A 199 -7.39 -25.12 19.47
C GLU A 199 -7.32 -25.16 17.94
N ASP A 200 -7.71 -24.07 17.26
CA ASP A 200 -7.78 -23.94 15.80
C ASP A 200 -6.55 -23.23 15.20
N ILE A 201 -5.55 -22.91 16.02
CA ILE A 201 -4.24 -22.42 15.56
C ILE A 201 -3.66 -23.38 14.51
N LEU A 202 -3.20 -22.85 13.38
CA LEU A 202 -2.59 -23.59 12.26
C LEU A 202 -3.51 -24.64 11.63
N SER A 203 -4.82 -24.56 11.86
CA SER A 203 -5.75 -25.63 11.46
C SER A 203 -6.75 -25.22 10.39
N ASP A 204 -6.69 -23.96 9.94
CA ASP A 204 -7.49 -23.39 8.86
C ASP A 204 -6.63 -22.56 7.87
N ALA A 205 -5.68 -23.25 7.25
CA ALA A 205 -4.66 -22.60 6.43
C ALA A 205 -5.20 -21.95 5.15
N SER A 206 -6.22 -22.54 4.52
CA SER A 206 -6.74 -22.06 3.23
C SER A 206 -7.42 -20.69 3.37
N ASP A 207 -8.26 -20.52 4.38
CA ASP A 207 -9.07 -19.31 4.54
C ASP A 207 -8.23 -18.19 5.17
N CYS A 208 -7.39 -18.51 6.16
CA CYS A 208 -6.43 -17.55 6.72
C CYS A 208 -5.39 -17.06 5.69
N ARG A 209 -4.90 -17.93 4.80
CA ARG A 209 -4.00 -17.50 3.72
C ARG A 209 -4.71 -16.56 2.77
N GLN A 210 -5.92 -16.92 2.33
CA GLN A 210 -6.69 -16.11 1.41
C GLN A 210 -6.99 -14.73 2.00
N ALA A 211 -7.48 -14.67 3.24
CA ALA A 211 -7.78 -13.42 3.92
C ALA A 211 -6.51 -12.56 4.15
N TYR A 212 -5.35 -13.17 4.37
CA TYR A 212 -4.08 -12.44 4.50
C TYR A 212 -3.59 -11.92 3.13
N GLU A 213 -3.68 -12.72 2.06
CA GLU A 213 -3.34 -12.31 0.69
C GLU A 213 -4.27 -11.21 0.17
N ASP A 214 -5.55 -11.24 0.56
CA ASP A 214 -6.55 -10.21 0.27
C ASP A 214 -6.38 -8.96 1.15
N GLY A 215 -5.46 -8.99 2.12
CA GLY A 215 -5.15 -7.89 3.03
C GLY A 215 -6.26 -7.58 4.05
N THR A 216 -7.20 -8.50 4.26
CA THR A 216 -8.33 -8.30 5.18
C THR A 216 -7.99 -8.68 6.62
N ILE A 217 -7.01 -9.57 6.82
CA ILE A 217 -6.44 -9.91 8.14
C ILE A 217 -4.92 -9.69 8.18
N ALA A 218 -4.38 -9.47 9.38
CA ALA A 218 -2.95 -9.32 9.66
C ALA A 218 -2.56 -10.12 10.92
N LEU A 219 -1.26 -10.35 11.14
CA LEU A 219 -0.81 -11.00 12.38
C LEU A 219 -1.09 -10.10 13.59
N ALA A 220 -1.60 -10.68 14.67
CA ALA A 220 -1.98 -9.95 15.88
C ALA A 220 -0.82 -9.13 16.48
N GLU A 221 0.41 -9.63 16.39
CA GLU A 221 1.60 -8.91 16.87
C GLU A 221 1.92 -7.67 16.00
N GLU A 222 1.69 -7.74 14.69
CA GLU A 222 1.82 -6.62 13.76
C GLU A 222 0.71 -5.58 13.97
N ALA A 223 -0.52 -6.03 14.30
CA ALA A 223 -1.67 -5.17 14.57
C ALA A 223 -1.54 -4.34 15.86
N THR A 224 -0.76 -4.79 16.85
CA THR A 224 -0.47 -4.01 18.07
C THR A 224 0.59 -2.92 17.90
N ARG A 225 1.33 -2.95 16.78
CA ARG A 225 2.37 -1.97 16.43
C ARG A 225 1.92 -0.98 15.35
N ALA A 226 0.78 -1.21 14.73
CA ALA A 226 0.15 -0.23 13.87
C ALA A 226 -0.28 0.97 14.73
N PRO A 227 0.17 2.22 14.46
CA PRO A 227 -0.67 3.35 14.83
C PRO A 227 -2.01 3.08 14.16
N SER A 228 -3.12 3.27 14.87
CA SER A 228 -4.44 3.28 14.26
C SER A 228 -4.31 4.15 13.01
N SER A 229 -4.29 3.52 11.83
CA SER A 229 -4.20 4.26 10.59
C SER A 229 -5.52 4.99 10.58
N GLN A 230 -5.49 6.26 10.96
CA GLN A 230 -6.51 7.18 10.53
C GLN A 230 -6.36 7.15 9.03
N VAL A 231 -7.05 6.22 8.39
CA VAL A 231 -7.62 6.44 7.07
C VAL A 231 -8.23 7.83 7.22
N VAL A 232 -7.51 8.82 6.69
CA VAL A 232 -7.87 10.22 6.88
C VAL A 232 -9.36 10.30 6.60
N ALA A 233 -10.14 10.92 7.48
CA ALA A 233 -11.60 10.93 7.35
C ALA A 233 -12.03 11.33 5.93
N SER A 234 -11.22 12.13 5.23
CA SER A 234 -11.35 12.48 3.81
C SER A 234 -11.23 11.32 2.81
N VAL A 235 -10.41 10.30 3.05
CA VAL A 235 -10.29 9.11 2.17
C VAL A 235 -11.47 8.18 2.39
N LEU A 236 -11.88 7.93 3.64
CA LEU A 236 -13.05 7.09 3.90
C LEU A 236 -14.34 7.77 3.44
N GLU A 237 -14.41 9.09 3.55
CA GLU A 237 -15.51 9.89 3.00
C GLU A 237 -15.46 9.97 1.46
N ALA A 238 -14.27 10.00 0.86
CA ALA A 238 -14.12 9.84 -0.59
C ALA A 238 -14.53 8.44 -1.08
N LEU A 239 -14.24 7.38 -0.32
CA LEU A 239 -14.67 6.02 -0.60
C LEU A 239 -16.18 5.86 -0.43
N ALA A 240 -16.77 6.41 0.64
CA ALA A 240 -18.21 6.40 0.85
C ALA A 240 -18.95 7.20 -0.24
N ASN A 241 -18.38 8.28 -0.76
CA ASN A 241 -18.99 9.00 -1.88
C ASN A 241 -18.94 8.24 -3.22
N ARG A 242 -18.26 7.08 -3.28
CA ARG A 242 -18.09 6.22 -4.47
C ARG A 242 -18.92 4.93 -4.41
N ILE A 243 -19.58 4.67 -3.28
CA ILE A 243 -20.46 3.53 -3.08
C ILE A 243 -21.89 4.03 -3.27
N ASP A 244 -22.66 3.35 -4.13
CA ASP A 244 -24.10 3.58 -4.20
C ASP A 244 -24.75 2.90 -3.01
N PHE A 245 -25.10 3.68 -2.00
CA PHE A 245 -25.84 3.20 -0.84
C PHE A 245 -27.35 3.17 -1.08
N GLY A 246 -27.83 3.71 -2.22
CA GLY A 246 -29.24 3.73 -2.55
C GLY A 246 -30.05 4.86 -1.91
N ASP A 247 -31.25 4.54 -1.47
CA ASP A 247 -32.15 5.44 -0.73
C ASP A 247 -32.64 4.83 0.59
N ASP A 248 -33.52 5.55 1.29
CA ASP A 248 -34.11 5.12 2.57
C ASP A 248 -35.56 4.62 2.38
N SER A 249 -35.80 3.80 1.34
CA SER A 249 -37.15 3.34 0.96
C SER A 249 -37.46 1.87 1.28
N GLY A 250 -36.49 1.14 1.86
CA GLY A 250 -36.58 -0.27 2.19
C GLY A 250 -37.61 -0.61 3.27
N SER A 251 -37.61 -1.87 3.72
CA SER A 251 -38.53 -2.30 4.80
C SER A 251 -38.15 -1.72 6.16
N TRP A 252 -36.87 -1.39 6.34
CA TRP A 252 -36.25 -0.99 7.59
C TRP A 252 -35.25 0.18 7.41
N PRO A 253 -35.68 1.32 6.86
CA PRO A 253 -34.77 2.43 6.68
C PRO A 253 -34.52 3.16 8.02
N ASN A 254 -33.28 3.58 8.26
CA ASN A 254 -32.91 4.43 9.41
C ASN A 254 -33.22 3.80 10.78
N ASP A 255 -33.04 2.50 10.94
CA ASP A 255 -33.30 1.78 12.20
C ASP A 255 -32.06 1.55 13.07
N GLY A 256 -30.88 1.88 12.54
CA GLY A 256 -29.59 1.88 13.22
C GLY A 256 -28.65 0.74 12.83
N ASP A 257 -29.12 -0.21 12.02
CA ASP A 257 -28.33 -1.30 11.44
C ASP A 257 -28.32 -1.16 9.91
N CYS A 258 -27.30 -1.66 9.22
CA CYS A 258 -27.29 -1.69 7.75
C CYS A 258 -28.05 -2.92 7.24
N ASP A 259 -29.20 -2.69 6.61
CA ASP A 259 -30.05 -3.76 6.07
C ASP A 259 -29.76 -4.16 4.63
N ASP A 260 -28.75 -3.56 4.01
CA ASP A 260 -28.38 -3.90 2.64
C ASP A 260 -27.60 -5.24 2.58
N PRO A 261 -28.10 -6.27 1.87
CA PRO A 261 -27.46 -7.58 1.77
C PRO A 261 -26.09 -7.57 1.07
N ASP A 262 -25.70 -6.48 0.41
CA ASP A 262 -24.39 -6.35 -0.22
C ASP A 262 -23.29 -5.95 0.78
N PHE A 263 -23.66 -5.60 2.02
CA PHE A 263 -22.75 -5.27 3.10
C PHE A 263 -22.61 -6.43 4.11
N VAL A 264 -21.44 -6.52 4.73
CA VAL A 264 -21.10 -7.47 5.79
C VAL A 264 -20.34 -6.78 6.91
N GLY A 265 -20.49 -7.29 8.13
CA GLY A 265 -19.78 -6.83 9.30
C GLY A 265 -20.72 -6.61 10.50
N PRO A 266 -20.15 -6.24 11.67
CA PRO A 266 -20.91 -6.04 12.90
C PRO A 266 -21.96 -4.92 12.85
N GLY A 267 -21.91 -4.03 11.85
CA GLY A 267 -22.94 -3.02 11.59
C GLY A 267 -23.97 -3.41 10.54
N ALA A 268 -23.93 -4.62 9.97
CA ALA A 268 -24.88 -5.12 8.98
C ALA A 268 -25.75 -6.23 9.58
N ILE A 269 -27.03 -6.26 9.22
CA ILE A 269 -27.92 -7.35 9.62
C ILE A 269 -27.59 -8.62 8.85
N SER A 270 -27.37 -9.71 9.59
CA SER A 270 -27.16 -11.03 9.00
C SER A 270 -28.45 -11.52 8.33
N GLY A 271 -28.41 -11.76 7.02
CA GLY A 271 -29.51 -12.39 6.28
C GLY A 271 -30.65 -11.44 5.91
N SER A 272 -30.34 -10.17 5.66
CA SER A 272 -31.27 -9.21 5.06
C SER A 272 -31.80 -9.72 3.71
N ALA A 273 -33.03 -9.32 3.39
CA ALA A 273 -33.68 -9.78 2.18
C ALA A 273 -33.17 -8.99 0.97
N GLU A 274 -33.14 -9.62 -0.21
CA GLU A 274 -32.85 -8.94 -1.49
C GLU A 274 -33.77 -7.73 -1.77
N SER A 275 -34.93 -7.66 -1.12
CA SER A 275 -35.84 -6.50 -1.20
C SER A 275 -35.35 -5.26 -0.47
N ASP A 276 -34.37 -5.41 0.42
CA ASP A 276 -33.82 -4.34 1.26
C ASP A 276 -32.47 -3.81 0.70
N ARG A 277 -31.97 -4.39 -0.40
CA ARG A 277 -30.86 -3.85 -1.19
C ARG A 277 -31.12 -2.40 -1.58
N LEU A 278 -30.13 -1.54 -1.35
CA LEU A 278 -30.15 -0.10 -1.62
C LEU A 278 -31.33 0.64 -0.95
N GLY A 279 -31.92 0.06 0.10
CA GLY A 279 -33.12 0.57 0.76
C GLY A 279 -32.86 1.21 2.12
N ASP A 280 -31.63 1.20 2.59
CA ASP A 280 -31.22 1.70 3.90
C ASP A 280 -29.89 2.48 3.83
N ALA A 281 -29.86 3.45 2.93
CA ALA A 281 -28.66 4.18 2.57
C ALA A 281 -28.00 4.91 3.74
N SER A 282 -28.81 5.53 4.61
CA SER A 282 -28.32 6.35 5.72
C SER A 282 -27.52 5.54 6.75
N ASP A 283 -28.01 4.36 7.14
CA ASP A 283 -27.36 3.52 8.13
C ASP A 283 -26.21 2.72 7.52
N CYS A 284 -26.35 2.20 6.30
CA CYS A 284 -25.26 1.55 5.58
C CYS A 284 -24.07 2.49 5.32
N ARG A 285 -24.32 3.76 4.95
CA ARG A 285 -23.26 4.76 4.80
C ARG A 285 -22.61 5.10 6.14
N ALA A 286 -23.40 5.25 7.19
CA ALA A 286 -22.89 5.54 8.52
C ALA A 286 -22.02 4.39 9.06
N ALA A 287 -22.48 3.16 8.89
CA ALA A 287 -21.76 1.96 9.28
C ALA A 287 -20.47 1.78 8.48
N PHE A 288 -20.48 2.09 7.18
CA PHE A 288 -19.30 2.05 6.33
C PHE A 288 -18.24 3.08 6.76
N LEU A 289 -18.68 4.32 7.02
CA LEU A 289 -17.80 5.38 7.54
C LEU A 289 -17.29 5.09 8.97
N ALA A 290 -18.03 4.29 9.75
CA ALA A 290 -17.60 3.82 11.05
C ALA A 290 -16.65 2.60 10.97
N GLY A 291 -16.45 2.04 9.77
CA GLY A 291 -15.67 0.83 9.56
C GLY A 291 -16.31 -0.43 10.15
N THR A 292 -17.62 -0.40 10.45
CA THR A 292 -18.35 -1.53 11.02
C THR A 292 -19.02 -2.40 9.96
N VAL A 293 -19.09 -1.93 8.70
CA VAL A 293 -19.46 -2.73 7.55
C VAL A 293 -18.49 -2.53 6.39
N SER A 294 -18.40 -3.57 5.57
CA SER A 294 -17.63 -3.60 4.32
C SER A 294 -18.51 -4.21 3.23
N LEU A 295 -18.22 -3.89 1.96
CA LEU A 295 -18.88 -4.55 0.84
C LEU A 295 -18.39 -5.99 0.73
N LYS A 296 -19.30 -6.92 0.41
CA LYS A 296 -18.91 -8.30 0.09
C LYS A 296 -17.97 -8.30 -1.13
N SER A 297 -16.77 -8.86 -0.98
CA SER A 297 -15.80 -8.95 -2.08
C SER A 297 -16.36 -9.82 -3.21
N GLY A 298 -16.44 -9.26 -4.41
CA GLY A 298 -17.31 -9.78 -5.46
C GLY A 298 -16.62 -10.69 -6.46
N SER A 299 -17.05 -11.95 -6.48
CA SER A 299 -17.41 -12.62 -7.75
C SER A 299 -18.84 -12.27 -8.21
N ASN A 300 -19.37 -11.15 -7.69
CA ASN A 300 -20.74 -10.67 -7.93
C ASN A 300 -20.83 -9.12 -7.91
N PHE A 301 -19.81 -8.39 -8.37
CA PHE A 301 -19.95 -6.95 -8.69
C PHE A 301 -20.61 -6.73 -10.06
N GLY A 302 -21.65 -7.49 -10.33
CA GLY A 302 -22.50 -7.35 -11.49
C GLY A 302 -23.73 -8.21 -11.26
N GLY A 303 -24.89 -7.57 -11.10
CA GLY A 303 -26.13 -8.25 -11.41
C GLY A 303 -26.07 -8.86 -12.82
N PRO A 304 -27.05 -9.71 -13.21
CA PRO A 304 -27.09 -10.29 -14.55
C PRO A 304 -26.84 -9.20 -15.62
N PHE A 305 -25.89 -9.44 -16.54
CA PHE A 305 -25.52 -8.48 -17.58
C PHE A 305 -26.78 -7.91 -18.25
N ASP A 306 -26.92 -6.58 -18.24
CA ASP A 306 -28.10 -5.94 -18.83
C ASP A 306 -27.95 -5.86 -20.35
N TYR A 307 -28.55 -6.85 -21.02
CA TYR A 307 -28.63 -6.89 -22.48
C TYR A 307 -29.55 -5.78 -23.05
N GLY A 308 -30.39 -5.14 -22.24
CA GLY A 308 -31.34 -4.11 -22.67
C GLY A 308 -32.67 -4.66 -23.21
N SER A 309 -33.23 -3.97 -24.23
CA SER A 309 -34.48 -4.31 -24.91
C SER A 309 -34.27 -4.63 -26.40
N ASP A 310 -35.36 -4.87 -27.14
CA ASP A 310 -35.37 -5.14 -28.59
C ASP A 310 -36.09 -4.00 -29.34
N ASP A 311 -35.74 -2.76 -29.02
CA ASP A 311 -36.48 -1.58 -29.48
C ASP A 311 -35.92 -0.95 -30.77
N SER A 312 -34.73 -1.37 -31.25
CA SER A 312 -34.15 -0.82 -32.47
C SER A 312 -34.80 -1.39 -33.74
N GLU A 313 -34.59 -0.71 -34.87
CA GLU A 313 -35.03 -1.22 -36.18
C GLU A 313 -34.23 -2.45 -36.65
N TRP A 314 -33.08 -2.69 -36.01
CA TRP A 314 -32.14 -3.77 -36.27
C TRP A 314 -32.23 -4.92 -35.26
N ALA A 315 -33.09 -4.79 -34.24
CA ALA A 315 -33.30 -5.85 -33.26
C ALA A 315 -33.84 -7.14 -33.90
N ASN A 316 -33.36 -8.30 -33.44
CA ASN A 316 -33.80 -9.62 -33.91
C ASN A 316 -33.51 -9.90 -35.41
N ASP A 317 -32.41 -9.36 -35.95
CA ASP A 317 -31.97 -9.58 -37.33
C ASP A 317 -31.00 -10.78 -37.51
N GLY A 318 -30.56 -11.36 -36.41
CA GLY A 318 -29.62 -12.48 -36.34
C GLY A 318 -28.15 -12.09 -36.19
N GLN A 319 -27.86 -10.81 -35.96
CA GLN A 319 -26.55 -10.27 -35.57
C GLN A 319 -26.71 -9.47 -34.28
N CYS A 320 -25.61 -9.24 -33.55
CA CYS A 320 -25.62 -8.30 -32.43
C CYS A 320 -25.21 -6.91 -32.93
N ASP A 321 -26.12 -5.96 -32.86
CA ASP A 321 -25.88 -4.55 -33.20
C ASP A 321 -25.39 -3.70 -32.01
N ASP A 322 -25.43 -4.27 -30.80
CA ASP A 322 -24.92 -3.64 -29.58
C ASP A 322 -23.39 -3.67 -29.54
N TRP A 323 -22.79 -2.49 -29.72
CA TRP A 323 -21.34 -2.34 -29.75
C TRP A 323 -20.63 -2.67 -28.43
N ARG A 324 -21.34 -2.89 -27.31
CA ARG A 324 -20.79 -3.43 -26.05
C ARG A 324 -20.32 -4.87 -26.20
N PHE A 325 -20.58 -5.52 -27.32
CA PHE A 325 -20.12 -6.87 -27.64
C PHE A 325 -19.07 -6.87 -28.76
N THR A 326 -18.28 -7.94 -28.85
CA THR A 326 -17.29 -8.17 -29.89
C THR A 326 -17.29 -9.61 -30.34
N GLY A 327 -17.03 -9.87 -31.62
CA GLY A 327 -16.94 -11.22 -32.15
C GLY A 327 -17.55 -11.37 -33.55
N PRO A 328 -17.44 -12.57 -34.15
CA PRO A 328 -17.96 -12.85 -35.49
C PRO A 328 -19.48 -12.69 -35.65
N GLY A 329 -20.26 -12.72 -34.56
CA GLY A 329 -21.71 -12.48 -34.59
C GLY A 329 -22.13 -11.00 -34.59
N MET A 330 -21.18 -10.06 -34.55
CA MET A 330 -21.47 -8.62 -34.56
C MET A 330 -21.89 -8.10 -35.94
N ALA A 331 -22.77 -7.11 -35.94
CA ALA A 331 -23.09 -6.38 -37.15
C ALA A 331 -21.90 -5.56 -37.68
N LYS A 332 -21.83 -5.40 -39.00
CA LYS A 332 -20.68 -4.74 -39.68
C LYS A 332 -20.70 -3.22 -39.59
N LYS A 333 -21.82 -2.63 -39.17
CA LYS A 333 -22.02 -1.19 -39.01
C LYS A 333 -22.79 -0.97 -37.73
N LEU A 334 -22.06 -0.74 -36.65
CA LEU A 334 -22.62 -0.49 -35.34
C LEU A 334 -23.03 0.99 -35.25
N SER A 335 -24.22 1.26 -34.72
CA SER A 335 -24.69 2.61 -34.37
C SER A 335 -24.77 2.76 -32.86
N ALA A 336 -24.59 4.00 -32.37
CA ALA A 336 -24.81 4.30 -30.95
C ALA A 336 -26.30 4.14 -30.55
N ASP A 337 -27.22 4.40 -31.48
CA ASP A 337 -28.67 4.26 -31.29
C ASP A 337 -29.11 2.80 -31.02
N ASP A 338 -28.27 1.82 -31.35
CA ASP A 338 -28.55 0.39 -31.22
C ASP A 338 -27.97 -0.23 -29.93
N THR A 339 -27.30 0.58 -29.10
CA THR A 339 -26.78 0.15 -27.78
C THR A 339 -27.93 -0.22 -26.86
N MET A 340 -27.89 -1.39 -26.20
CA MET A 340 -28.97 -1.91 -25.33
C MET A 340 -30.32 -2.09 -26.04
N ALA A 341 -30.36 -2.13 -27.37
CA ALA A 341 -31.60 -2.14 -28.13
C ALA A 341 -31.75 -3.38 -29.02
N ASP A 342 -30.85 -4.36 -28.88
CA ASP A 342 -30.84 -5.65 -29.58
C ASP A 342 -30.50 -6.82 -28.62
N ALA A 343 -31.22 -6.86 -27.50
CA ALA A 343 -30.93 -7.75 -26.39
C ALA A 343 -31.01 -9.25 -26.76
N SER A 344 -32.01 -9.62 -27.56
CA SER A 344 -32.30 -11.02 -27.89
C SER A 344 -31.19 -11.68 -28.70
N ASP A 345 -30.67 -11.00 -29.74
CA ASP A 345 -29.61 -11.56 -30.59
C ASP A 345 -28.26 -11.52 -29.88
N CYS A 346 -27.92 -10.42 -29.20
CA CYS A 346 -26.68 -10.33 -28.43
C CYS A 346 -26.60 -11.40 -27.33
N ARG A 347 -27.72 -11.68 -26.63
CA ARG A 347 -27.77 -12.78 -25.65
C ARG A 347 -27.61 -14.15 -26.31
N ALA A 348 -28.30 -14.39 -27.41
CA ALA A 348 -28.25 -15.68 -28.09
C ALA A 348 -26.85 -15.98 -28.65
N LEU A 349 -26.20 -14.98 -29.25
CA LEU A 349 -24.87 -15.08 -29.83
C LEU A 349 -23.77 -15.20 -28.75
N GLU A 350 -23.94 -14.54 -27.60
CA GLU A 350 -23.02 -14.68 -26.47
C GLU A 350 -23.11 -16.09 -25.86
N GLN A 351 -24.31 -16.61 -25.65
CA GLN A 351 -24.52 -18.00 -25.19
C GLN A 351 -24.02 -19.04 -26.19
N ALA A 352 -24.02 -18.71 -27.49
CA ALA A 352 -23.44 -19.55 -28.54
C ALA A 352 -21.91 -19.45 -28.61
N GLY A 353 -21.30 -18.51 -27.88
CA GLY A 353 -19.86 -18.22 -27.92
C GLY A 353 -19.40 -17.55 -29.22
N GLU A 354 -20.32 -16.99 -30.00
CA GLU A 354 -20.04 -16.29 -31.26
C GLU A 354 -19.71 -14.82 -31.05
N ILE A 355 -20.12 -14.25 -29.92
CA ILE A 355 -19.67 -12.94 -29.44
C ILE A 355 -19.33 -13.05 -27.96
N SER A 356 -18.54 -12.12 -27.48
CA SER A 356 -18.27 -11.91 -26.06
C SER A 356 -18.59 -10.46 -25.73
N ILE A 357 -19.07 -10.22 -24.52
CA ILE A 357 -19.14 -8.86 -23.97
C ILE A 357 -17.73 -8.27 -24.06
N LYS A 358 -17.59 -7.13 -24.76
CA LYS A 358 -16.34 -6.38 -24.73
C LYS A 358 -16.10 -6.02 -23.28
N GLN A 359 -14.90 -6.33 -22.81
CA GLN A 359 -14.43 -5.89 -21.50
C GLN A 359 -14.15 -4.37 -21.60
N VAL A 360 -15.21 -3.58 -21.73
CA VAL A 360 -15.14 -2.12 -21.58
C VAL A 360 -15.93 -1.80 -20.33
N TYR A 361 -15.22 -1.23 -19.37
CA TYR A 361 -15.74 -0.70 -18.12
C TYR A 361 -16.27 -1.76 -17.15
N GLN A 362 -15.37 -2.17 -16.27
CA GLN A 362 -15.68 -2.82 -15.01
C GLN A 362 -15.22 -1.85 -13.89
N PRO A 363 -15.87 -1.83 -12.72
CA PRO A 363 -15.50 -0.92 -11.62
C PRO A 363 -14.04 -1.01 -11.19
N ASP A 364 -13.41 -2.17 -11.38
CA ASP A 364 -11.98 -2.45 -11.20
C ASP A 364 -11.05 -1.61 -12.11
N TYR A 365 -11.49 -1.23 -13.32
CA TYR A 365 -10.76 -0.33 -14.22
C TYR A 365 -10.76 1.13 -13.72
N VAL A 366 -11.49 1.45 -12.66
CA VAL A 366 -11.35 2.73 -11.95
C VAL A 366 -10.51 2.55 -10.68
N LEU A 367 -10.40 1.32 -10.17
CA LEU A 367 -9.57 0.98 -9.00
C LEU A 367 -8.05 1.02 -9.31
N GLY A 368 -7.65 0.96 -10.58
CA GLY A 368 -6.25 1.09 -11.02
C GLY A 368 -5.83 2.50 -11.44
N ALA A 369 -6.69 3.51 -11.29
CA ALA A 369 -6.36 4.90 -11.60
C ALA A 369 -5.50 5.56 -10.49
N PRO A 370 -4.58 6.48 -10.80
CA PRO A 370 -4.37 7.08 -12.12
C PRO A 370 -3.61 6.16 -13.08
N TYR A 371 -4.15 5.96 -14.28
CA TYR A 371 -3.49 5.16 -15.31
C TYR A 371 -2.32 5.92 -15.92
N ASP A 372 -1.20 5.22 -16.13
CA ASP A 372 -0.08 5.79 -16.86
C ASP A 372 -0.51 6.12 -18.29
N SER A 373 -0.42 7.41 -18.61
CA SER A 373 -0.81 7.98 -19.89
C SER A 373 0.41 8.36 -20.75
N SER A 374 1.63 8.04 -20.27
CA SER A 374 2.91 8.43 -20.87
C SER A 374 3.10 7.90 -22.30
N GLU A 375 2.59 6.70 -22.59
CA GLU A 375 2.68 6.08 -23.92
C GLU A 375 1.53 6.48 -24.87
N VAL A 376 0.55 7.25 -24.38
CA VAL A 376 -0.64 7.63 -25.16
C VAL A 376 -0.46 9.03 -25.75
N ASP A 377 -0.46 9.11 -27.07
CA ASP A 377 -0.45 10.39 -27.78
C ASP A 377 -1.87 10.96 -27.88
N PHE A 378 -2.22 11.85 -26.95
CA PHE A 378 -3.52 12.54 -26.91
C PHE A 378 -3.63 13.70 -27.91
N GLY A 379 -2.53 14.16 -28.51
CA GLY A 379 -2.53 15.29 -29.45
C GLY A 379 -2.59 16.67 -28.80
N ASP A 380 -3.40 17.58 -29.36
CA ASP A 380 -3.59 18.97 -28.91
C ASP A 380 -5.07 19.28 -28.59
N ASN A 381 -5.39 20.56 -28.30
CA ASN A 381 -6.76 21.04 -28.06
C ASN A 381 -7.20 21.99 -29.20
N SER A 382 -7.06 21.55 -30.45
CA SER A 382 -7.33 22.41 -31.61
C SER A 382 -8.79 22.37 -32.10
N SER A 383 -9.61 21.45 -31.61
CA SER A 383 -11.02 21.34 -32.02
C SER A 383 -11.88 22.46 -31.41
N SER A 384 -13.10 22.64 -31.94
CA SER A 384 -14.07 23.56 -31.32
C SER A 384 -14.78 22.98 -30.09
N TYR A 385 -14.56 21.70 -29.82
CA TYR A 385 -15.17 20.94 -28.74
C TYR A 385 -14.16 20.59 -27.64
N SER A 386 -12.87 20.90 -27.85
CA SER A 386 -11.85 20.68 -26.83
C SER A 386 -12.09 21.46 -25.54
N ASP A 387 -11.71 20.87 -24.41
CA ASP A 387 -11.87 21.45 -23.06
C ASP A 387 -13.35 21.69 -22.68
N ASP A 388 -14.27 20.84 -23.16
CA ASP A 388 -15.70 20.87 -22.82
C ASP A 388 -16.11 19.88 -21.71
N GLY A 389 -15.17 19.07 -21.25
CA GLY A 389 -15.35 18.09 -20.18
C GLY A 389 -15.74 16.69 -20.66
N GLN A 390 -15.72 16.43 -21.97
CA GLN A 390 -15.86 15.11 -22.57
C GLN A 390 -14.75 14.91 -23.60
N CYS A 391 -14.26 13.67 -23.72
CA CYS A 391 -13.29 13.31 -24.75
C CYS A 391 -13.96 13.21 -26.13
N ASP A 392 -13.62 14.10 -27.07
CA ASP A 392 -14.16 14.09 -28.44
C ASP A 392 -13.34 13.24 -29.42
N ASP A 393 -12.22 12.67 -28.99
CA ASP A 393 -11.36 11.90 -29.87
C ASP A 393 -11.97 10.52 -30.19
N PRO A 394 -12.28 10.21 -31.47
CA PRO A 394 -12.90 8.95 -31.88
C PRO A 394 -12.07 7.68 -31.60
N ARG A 395 -10.80 7.84 -31.21
CA ARG A 395 -9.93 6.73 -30.80
C ARG A 395 -10.29 6.18 -29.42
N PHE A 396 -10.98 6.95 -28.58
CA PHE A 396 -11.33 6.54 -27.22
C PHE A 396 -12.78 6.05 -27.11
N GLU A 397 -13.06 5.28 -26.07
CA GLU A 397 -14.41 4.84 -25.71
C GLU A 397 -14.62 4.75 -24.19
N GLY A 398 -15.83 5.08 -23.72
CA GLY A 398 -16.21 5.01 -22.31
C GLY A 398 -17.13 6.16 -21.86
N PRO A 399 -17.62 6.14 -20.61
CA PRO A 399 -18.52 7.17 -20.05
C PRO A 399 -18.04 8.63 -20.14
N GLY A 400 -16.73 8.87 -20.26
CA GLY A 400 -16.14 10.20 -20.44
C GLY A 400 -16.01 10.67 -21.89
N VAL A 401 -16.50 9.90 -22.88
CA VAL A 401 -16.40 10.23 -24.31
C VAL A 401 -17.66 10.95 -24.80
N ALA A 402 -17.48 11.91 -25.71
CA ALA A 402 -18.58 12.64 -26.32
C ALA A 402 -19.53 11.71 -27.08
N THR A 403 -20.83 11.99 -26.97
CA THR A 403 -21.89 11.19 -27.63
C THR A 403 -21.84 11.23 -29.16
N THR A 404 -21.22 12.27 -29.75
CA THR A 404 -21.03 12.40 -31.20
C THR A 404 -19.56 12.60 -31.48
N LEU A 405 -18.92 11.60 -32.08
CA LEU A 405 -17.50 11.64 -32.41
C LEU A 405 -17.31 11.95 -33.90
N LEU A 406 -16.55 13.01 -34.19
CA LEU A 406 -16.19 13.36 -35.56
C LEU A 406 -14.75 12.96 -35.85
N ASP A 407 -14.49 12.45 -37.05
CA ASP A 407 -13.11 12.16 -37.49
C ASP A 407 -12.20 13.40 -37.47
N SER A 408 -12.78 14.61 -37.53
CA SER A 408 -12.04 15.88 -37.43
C SER A 408 -11.46 16.15 -36.04
N ASP A 409 -12.00 15.51 -35.00
CA ASP A 409 -11.66 15.78 -33.60
C ASP A 409 -10.63 14.78 -33.04
N ARG A 410 -10.15 13.87 -33.90
CA ARG A 410 -9.02 13.00 -33.59
C ARG A 410 -7.79 13.81 -33.19
N MET A 411 -7.22 13.49 -32.04
CA MET A 411 -6.02 14.13 -31.47
C MET A 411 -6.17 15.64 -31.26
N ALA A 412 -7.41 16.12 -31.11
CA ALA A 412 -7.71 17.55 -31.05
C ALA A 412 -8.45 17.95 -29.77
N ASP A 413 -8.52 17.04 -28.80
CA ASP A 413 -9.11 17.24 -27.46
C ASP A 413 -8.28 16.52 -26.38
N ALA A 414 -7.00 16.90 -26.28
CA ALA A 414 -6.03 16.16 -25.50
C ALA A 414 -6.27 16.22 -23.98
N ASN A 415 -6.76 17.34 -23.45
CA ASN A 415 -6.95 17.50 -22.02
C ASN A 415 -8.08 16.64 -21.47
N ASP A 416 -9.25 16.67 -22.09
CA ASP A 416 -10.41 15.91 -21.62
C ASP A 416 -10.20 14.41 -21.82
N CYS A 417 -9.63 14.01 -22.97
CA CYS A 417 -9.25 12.61 -23.20
C CYS A 417 -8.18 12.11 -22.23
N ARG A 418 -7.16 12.90 -21.91
CA ARG A 418 -6.14 12.50 -20.93
C ARG A 418 -6.72 12.39 -19.54
N ALA A 419 -7.46 13.40 -19.09
CA ALA A 419 -8.07 13.40 -17.77
C ALA A 419 -9.03 12.22 -17.60
N ALA A 420 -9.85 11.95 -18.62
CA ALA A 420 -10.77 10.83 -18.60
C ALA A 420 -10.05 9.46 -18.63
N PHE A 421 -8.95 9.34 -19.39
CA PHE A 421 -8.14 8.12 -19.48
C PHE A 421 -7.39 7.83 -18.17
N GLU A 422 -6.70 8.84 -17.63
CA GLU A 422 -6.00 8.75 -16.35
C GLU A 422 -6.96 8.44 -15.20
N ALA A 423 -8.17 9.01 -15.21
CA ALA A 423 -9.23 8.69 -14.26
C ALA A 423 -9.85 7.28 -14.45
N GLY A 424 -9.44 6.53 -15.47
CA GLY A 424 -9.98 5.21 -15.77
C GLY A 424 -11.42 5.23 -16.28
N THR A 425 -11.91 6.39 -16.75
CA THR A 425 -13.29 6.53 -17.24
C THR A 425 -13.44 6.26 -18.73
N ILE A 426 -12.33 6.23 -19.48
CA ILE A 426 -12.31 5.89 -20.91
C ILE A 426 -11.06 5.03 -21.22
N ILE A 427 -11.12 4.27 -22.31
CA ILE A 427 -10.01 3.47 -22.83
C ILE A 427 -9.68 3.87 -24.27
N LEU A 428 -8.43 3.64 -24.67
CA LEU A 428 -7.99 3.77 -26.06
C LEU A 428 -8.27 2.45 -26.81
N ARG A 429 -8.88 2.52 -27.99
CA ARG A 429 -9.27 1.37 -28.83
C ARG A 429 -8.12 0.68 -29.55
#